data_AF-A0A7D7VSU2-F1
#
_entry.id   AF-A0A7D7VSU2-F1
#
_cell.length_a   1.000
_cell.length_b   1.000
_cell.length_c   1.000
_cell.angle_alpha   90.00
_cell.angle_beta   90.00
_cell.angle_gamma   90.00
#
_symmetry.space_group_name_H-M   'P 1'
#
loop_
_entity.id
_entity.type
_entity.pdbx_description
1 polymer ?
#
loop_
_entity_poly.entity_id
_entity_poly.type
_entity_poly.pdbx_seq_one_letter_code
_entity_poly.pdbx_strand_id
1 'polypeptide(L)'
;MSRLWKPLKKLPHRLSEIRDSLNKDKYDSFNLYFQDESRFGLMTKQKRVLVSKGIKPIGQYQHSYQWLWLWGCFSPITGDSFYWETPLVSNDIFENFLEDFSKQNPRELKIVIMDNAGFHACQNITIPDNFST
;
A
#
# COMPACT_ATOMS: atom_id res chain seq x y z
N MET A 1 -23.81 -5.29 -9.88
CA MET A 1 -22.70 -4.30 -9.97
C MET A 1 -23.01 -3.15 -9.03
N SER A 2 -22.20 -2.98 -7.97
CA SER A 2 -22.37 -1.89 -7.01
C SER A 2 -22.08 -0.54 -7.68
N ARG A 3 -22.88 0.48 -7.36
CA ARG A 3 -22.74 1.84 -7.90
C ARG A 3 -21.40 2.42 -7.45
N LEU A 4 -20.49 2.68 -8.38
CA LEU A 4 -19.22 3.34 -8.11
C LEU A 4 -19.44 4.68 -7.40
N TRP A 5 -18.62 4.95 -6.38
CA TRP A 5 -18.61 6.22 -5.66
C TRP A 5 -18.30 7.37 -6.62
N LYS A 6 -18.95 8.53 -6.42
CA LYS A 6 -18.89 9.68 -7.34
C LYS A 6 -17.48 10.13 -7.77
N PRO A 7 -16.44 10.16 -6.90
CA PRO A 7 -15.10 10.55 -7.32
C PRO A 7 -14.44 9.53 -8.25
N LEU A 8 -14.65 8.23 -8.02
CA LEU A 8 -14.10 7.16 -8.87
C LEU A 8 -14.64 7.20 -10.30
N LYS A 9 -15.85 7.75 -10.51
CA LYS A 9 -16.41 7.92 -11.86
C LYS A 9 -15.64 8.92 -12.72
N LYS A 10 -14.97 9.90 -12.09
CA LYS A 10 -14.18 10.93 -12.79
C LYS A 10 -12.69 10.56 -12.89
N LEU A 11 -12.26 9.50 -12.20
CA LEU A 11 -10.87 9.07 -12.17
C LEU A 11 -10.29 8.80 -13.57
N PRO A 12 -10.99 8.10 -14.50
CA PRO A 12 -10.44 7.86 -15.84
C PRO A 12 -10.13 9.16 -16.59
N HIS A 13 -11.01 10.16 -16.48
CA HIS A 13 -10.82 11.47 -17.10
C HIS A 13 -9.63 12.23 -16.50
N ARG A 14 -9.48 12.17 -15.17
CA ARG A 14 -8.33 12.79 -14.50
C ARG A 14 -7.01 12.14 -14.90
N LEU A 15 -7.00 10.81 -15.02
CA LEU A 15 -5.81 10.08 -15.47
C LEU A 15 -5.45 10.43 -16.92
N SER A 16 -6.43 10.61 -17.81
CA SER A 16 -6.15 11.10 -19.16
C SER A 16 -5.60 12.53 -19.18
N GLU A 17 -6.17 13.44 -18.38
CA GLU A 17 -5.68 14.81 -18.27
C GLU A 17 -4.23 14.85 -17.76
N ILE A 18 -3.91 14.07 -16.72
CA ILE A 18 -2.55 13.97 -16.19
C ILE A 18 -1.59 13.44 -17.27
N ARG A 19 -1.99 12.38 -17.98
CA ARG A 19 -1.19 11.82 -19.08
C ARG A 19 -0.92 12.85 -20.19
N ASP A 20 -1.93 13.61 -20.59
CA ASP A 20 -1.79 14.59 -21.66
C ASP A 20 -0.96 15.81 -21.24
N SER A 21 -1.04 16.18 -19.96
CA SER A 21 -0.24 17.25 -19.34
C SER A 21 1.19 16.83 -18.95
N LEU A 22 1.58 15.58 -19.20
CA LEU A 22 2.87 15.06 -18.77
C LEU A 22 4.02 15.86 -19.39
N ASN A 23 4.89 16.41 -18.54
CA ASN A 23 6.11 17.08 -19.00
C ASN A 23 7.10 16.03 -19.55
N LYS A 24 7.12 15.89 -20.87
CA LYS A 24 7.95 14.92 -21.60
C LYS A 24 9.45 15.21 -21.54
N ASP A 25 9.85 16.42 -21.18
CA ASP A 25 11.27 16.75 -20.98
C ASP A 25 11.80 16.16 -19.66
N LYS A 26 10.90 15.99 -18.66
CA LYS A 26 11.22 15.45 -17.33
C LYS A 26 10.92 13.95 -17.19
N TYR A 27 9.84 13.46 -17.80
CA TYR A 27 9.39 12.07 -17.67
C TYR A 27 9.15 11.40 -19.02
N ASP A 28 9.60 10.14 -19.16
CA ASP A 28 9.44 9.34 -20.38
C ASP A 28 8.15 8.52 -20.36
N SER A 29 7.73 8.11 -19.16
CA SER A 29 6.57 7.25 -18.94
C SER A 29 5.72 7.74 -17.77
N PHE A 30 4.51 7.23 -17.71
CA PHE A 30 3.62 7.38 -16.56
C PHE A 30 3.11 5.99 -16.17
N ASN A 31 2.97 5.73 -14.86
CA ASN A 31 2.43 4.46 -14.38
C ASN A 31 1.60 4.65 -13.11
N LEU A 32 0.65 3.74 -12.89
CA LEU A 32 -0.26 3.73 -11.76
C LEU A 32 0.14 2.61 -10.81
N TYR A 33 0.33 2.94 -9.53
CA TYR A 33 0.65 2.01 -8.47
C TYR A 33 -0.42 2.06 -7.39
N PHE A 34 -0.68 0.90 -6.78
CA PHE A 34 -1.47 0.78 -5.57
C PHE A 34 -0.54 0.41 -4.43
N GLN A 35 -0.59 1.22 -3.38
CA GLN A 35 0.24 1.06 -2.20
C GLN A 35 -0.61 0.58 -1.03
N ASP A 36 -0.10 -0.43 -0.32
CA ASP A 36 -0.72 -1.00 0.88
C ASP A 36 0.35 -1.61 1.79
N GLU A 37 0.00 -1.82 3.06
CA GLU A 37 0.81 -2.50 4.05
C GLU A 37 0.12 -3.74 4.62
N SER A 38 0.88 -4.84 4.74
CA SER A 38 0.40 -6.06 5.37
C SER A 38 1.29 -6.47 6.53
N ARG A 39 0.66 -6.96 7.61
CA ARG A 39 1.34 -7.52 8.77
C ARG A 39 1.45 -9.03 8.62
N PHE A 40 2.69 -9.52 8.67
CA PHE A 40 3.02 -10.93 8.77
C PHE A 40 3.55 -11.23 10.16
N GLY A 41 3.07 -12.27 10.82
CA GLY A 41 3.61 -12.63 12.12
C GLY A 41 2.84 -13.73 12.80
N LEU A 42 3.10 -13.89 14.09
CA LEU A 42 2.56 -14.98 14.89
C LEU A 42 1.10 -14.70 15.26
N MET A 43 0.20 -15.04 14.35
CA MET A 43 -1.23 -15.17 14.65
C MET A 43 -1.53 -16.57 15.18
N THR A 44 -1.93 -16.66 16.44
CA THR A 44 -2.43 -17.92 17.01
C THR A 44 -3.74 -18.29 16.33
N LYS A 45 -3.68 -19.27 15.44
CA LYS A 45 -4.85 -19.81 14.76
C LYS A 45 -5.71 -20.59 15.74
N GLN A 46 -6.90 -20.07 16.03
CA GLN A 46 -7.91 -20.83 16.75
C GLN A 46 -8.42 -21.97 15.86
N LYS A 47 -8.31 -23.20 16.36
CA LYS A 47 -8.76 -24.41 15.65
C LYS A 47 -10.16 -24.80 16.13
N ARG A 48 -10.94 -25.38 15.22
CA ARG A 48 -12.19 -26.07 15.58
C ARG A 48 -11.84 -27.40 16.24
N VAL A 49 -12.53 -27.72 17.34
CA VAL A 49 -12.36 -28.98 18.10
C VAL A 49 -13.72 -29.62 18.32
N LEU A 50 -13.77 -30.95 18.33
CA LEU A 50 -14.97 -31.71 18.67
C LEU A 50 -15.04 -31.91 20.18
N VAL A 51 -16.20 -31.62 20.77
CA VAL A 51 -16.48 -31.80 22.19
C VAL A 51 -17.88 -32.37 22.38
N SER A 52 -18.10 -33.04 23.51
CA SER A 52 -19.43 -33.54 23.87
C SER A 52 -20.43 -32.40 24.06
N LYS A 53 -21.71 -32.68 23.82
CA LYS A 53 -22.80 -31.71 23.97
C LYS A 53 -22.81 -31.13 25.39
N GLY A 54 -22.81 -29.80 25.49
CA GLY A 54 -22.80 -29.07 26.76
C GLY A 54 -21.41 -28.75 27.33
N ILE A 55 -20.33 -29.21 26.68
CA ILE A 55 -18.96 -28.91 27.12
C ILE A 55 -18.38 -27.75 26.31
N LYS A 56 -17.85 -26.73 26.98
CA LYS A 56 -17.12 -25.62 26.33
C LYS A 56 -15.64 -26.01 26.16
N PRO A 57 -15.10 -26.01 24.94
CA PRO A 57 -13.67 -26.25 24.74
C PRO A 57 -12.86 -25.07 25.29
N ILE A 58 -11.80 -25.39 26.04
CA ILE A 58 -10.82 -24.42 26.54
C ILE A 58 -9.51 -24.68 25.82
N GLY A 59 -9.03 -23.68 25.08
CA GLY A 59 -7.74 -23.72 24.40
C GLY A 59 -6.83 -22.65 24.96
N GLN A 60 -5.53 -22.93 25.00
CA GLN A 60 -4.53 -21.91 25.29
C GLN A 60 -4.45 -20.94 24.11
N TYR A 61 -4.50 -19.65 24.42
CA TYR A 61 -4.32 -18.58 23.45
C TYR A 61 -3.09 -17.79 23.86
N GLN A 62 -2.08 -17.77 22.99
CA GLN A 62 -0.91 -16.92 23.17
C GLN A 62 -0.98 -15.80 22.14
N HIS A 63 -1.17 -14.57 22.59
CA HIS A 63 -1.04 -13.41 21.72
C HIS A 63 0.44 -12.98 21.73
N SER A 64 1.13 -13.13 20.60
CA SER A 64 2.49 -12.59 20.41
C SER A 64 2.38 -11.33 19.56
N TYR A 65 3.12 -10.27 19.94
CA TYR A 65 3.18 -9.03 19.15
C TYR A 65 4.40 -9.00 18.22
N GLN A 66 4.89 -10.17 17.81
CA GLN A 66 5.98 -10.28 16.84
C GLN A 66 5.40 -10.22 15.43
N TRP A 67 5.70 -9.10 14.76
CA TRP A 67 5.23 -8.79 13.42
C TRP A 67 6.39 -8.32 12.53
N LEU A 68 6.27 -8.63 11.26
CA LEU A 68 7.00 -8.08 10.14
C LEU A 68 5.99 -7.33 9.29
N TRP A 69 6.32 -6.09 8.93
CA TRP A 69 5.52 -5.26 8.06
C TRP A 69 6.05 -5.40 6.64
N LEU A 70 5.18 -5.79 5.72
CA LEU A 70 5.44 -5.74 4.29
C LEU A 70 4.78 -4.48 3.74
N TRP A 71 5.57 -3.62 3.15
CA TRP A 71 5.14 -2.45 2.41
C TRP A 71 5.19 -2.80 0.93
N GLY A 72 4.17 -2.49 0.16
CA GLY A 72 4.16 -2.83 -1.25
C GLY A 72 3.48 -1.79 -2.12
N CYS A 73 4.12 -1.46 -3.23
CA CYS A 73 3.57 -0.71 -4.36
C CYS A 73 3.51 -1.62 -5.57
N PHE A 74 2.33 -1.81 -6.16
CA PHE A 74 2.13 -2.69 -7.30
C PHE A 74 1.40 -1.98 -8.45
N SER A 75 1.95 -2.08 -9.66
CA SER A 75 1.28 -1.62 -10.86
C SER A 75 0.43 -2.73 -11.47
N PRO A 76 -0.90 -2.57 -11.60
CA PRO A 76 -1.74 -3.52 -12.32
C PRO A 76 -1.59 -3.39 -13.84
N ILE A 77 -0.89 -2.37 -14.33
CA ILE A 77 -0.73 -2.08 -15.76
C ILE A 77 0.51 -2.82 -16.29
N THR A 78 1.65 -2.66 -15.62
CA THR A 78 2.92 -3.24 -16.07
C THR A 78 3.29 -4.52 -15.32
N GLY A 79 2.68 -4.74 -14.15
CA GLY A 79 3.09 -5.80 -13.23
C GLY A 79 4.31 -5.45 -12.38
N ASP A 80 4.83 -4.22 -12.50
CA ASP A 80 5.95 -3.76 -11.69
C ASP A 80 5.59 -3.72 -10.21
N SER A 81 6.58 -4.02 -9.38
CA SER A 81 6.43 -4.07 -7.93
C SER A 81 7.64 -3.49 -7.23
N PHE A 82 7.38 -2.79 -6.14
CA PHE A 82 8.37 -2.36 -5.17
C PHE A 82 7.89 -2.71 -3.77
N TYR A 83 8.72 -3.33 -2.95
CA TYR A 83 8.31 -3.75 -1.62
C TYR A 83 9.46 -3.76 -0.63
N TRP A 84 9.13 -3.52 0.64
CA TRP A 84 10.05 -3.56 1.77
C TRP A 84 9.50 -4.41 2.90
N GLU A 85 10.41 -5.00 3.66
CA GLU A 85 10.11 -5.69 4.91
C GLU A 85 10.74 -4.93 6.07
N THR A 86 9.93 -4.53 7.04
CA THR A 86 10.41 -3.79 8.22
C THR A 86 9.86 -4.37 9.52
N PRO A 87 10.60 -4.28 10.64
CA PRO A 87 10.11 -4.76 11.93
C PRO A 87 9.06 -3.83 12.56
N LEU A 88 8.94 -2.58 12.07
CA LEU A 88 8.14 -1.51 12.66
C LEU A 88 7.44 -0.70 11.58
N VAL A 89 6.40 0.03 11.99
CA VAL A 89 5.68 1.01 11.17
C VAL A 89 5.97 2.42 11.70
N SER A 90 6.47 3.31 10.85
CA SER A 90 6.68 4.72 11.17
C SER A 90 6.67 5.57 9.90
N ASN A 91 6.45 6.88 10.06
CA ASN A 91 6.50 7.83 8.95
C ASN A 91 7.89 7.90 8.32
N ASP A 92 8.95 7.87 9.14
CA ASP A 92 10.34 7.89 8.65
C ASP A 92 10.63 6.68 7.75
N ILE A 93 10.11 5.50 8.11
CA ILE A 93 10.25 4.30 7.27
C ILE A 93 9.51 4.50 5.95
N PHE A 94 8.31 5.09 6.00
CA PHE A 94 7.52 5.34 4.81
C PHE A 94 8.16 6.39 3.87
N GLU A 95 8.74 7.46 4.42
CA GLU A 95 9.50 8.45 3.64
C GLU A 95 10.71 7.82 2.94
N ASN A 96 11.51 7.04 3.67
CA ASN A 96 12.64 6.32 3.10
C ASN A 96 12.18 5.31 2.02
N PHE A 97 11.03 4.67 2.23
CA PHE A 97 10.43 3.76 1.26
C PHE A 97 10.07 4.49 -0.04
N LEU A 98 9.45 5.67 0.05
CA LEU A 98 9.13 6.48 -1.13
C LEU A 98 10.40 6.99 -1.81
N GLU A 99 11.42 7.40 -1.05
CA GLU A 99 12.70 7.84 -1.60
C GLU A 99 13.36 6.71 -2.39
N ASP A 100 13.42 5.49 -1.85
CA ASP A 100 14.02 4.37 -2.56
C ASP A 100 13.16 3.89 -3.73
N PHE A 101 11.84 3.97 -3.60
CA PHE A 101 10.94 3.71 -4.73
C PHE A 101 11.11 4.76 -5.84
N SER A 102 11.45 6.00 -5.51
CA SER A 102 11.71 7.06 -6.50
C SER A 102 12.87 6.72 -7.43
N LYS A 103 13.86 5.96 -6.92
CA LYS A 103 15.07 5.56 -7.64
C LYS A 103 14.78 4.45 -8.65
N GLN A 104 13.74 3.65 -8.45
CA GLN A 104 13.26 2.70 -9.45
C GLN A 104 12.51 3.46 -10.55
N ASN A 105 12.92 3.32 -11.81
CA ASN A 105 12.35 4.06 -12.94
C ASN A 105 12.29 5.58 -12.67
N PRO A 106 13.43 6.28 -12.54
CA PRO A 106 13.46 7.67 -12.07
C PRO A 106 12.79 8.66 -13.03
N ARG A 107 12.78 8.34 -14.33
CA ARG A 107 12.09 9.12 -15.39
C ARG A 107 10.63 8.70 -15.59
N GLU A 108 10.07 7.86 -14.74
CA GLU A 108 8.65 7.52 -14.74
C GLU A 108 7.91 8.38 -13.71
N LEU A 109 6.82 9.03 -14.14
CA LEU A 109 5.87 9.64 -13.23
C LEU A 109 5.01 8.54 -12.59
N LYS A 110 5.10 8.41 -11.27
CA LYS A 110 4.39 7.40 -10.48
C LYS A 110 3.15 8.02 -9.87
N ILE A 111 1.97 7.55 -10.30
CA ILE A 111 0.71 7.88 -9.63
C ILE A 111 0.47 6.80 -8.59
N VAL A 112 0.51 7.15 -7.31
CA VAL A 112 0.38 6.18 -6.22
C VAL A 112 -0.95 6.37 -5.52
N ILE A 113 -1.81 5.36 -5.61
CA ILE A 113 -3.07 5.29 -4.88
C ILE A 113 -2.80 4.57 -3.57
N MET A 114 -3.16 5.21 -2.47
CA MET A 114 -2.98 4.71 -1.11
C MET A 114 -4.24 4.92 -0.28
N ASP A 115 -4.34 4.21 0.84
CA ASP A 115 -5.41 4.43 1.80
C ASP A 115 -5.18 5.70 2.65
N ASN A 116 -6.17 6.05 3.47
CA ASN A 116 -6.07 7.23 4.34
C ASN A 116 -5.66 6.82 5.77
N ALA A 117 -4.72 5.88 5.92
CA ALA A 117 -4.18 5.54 7.22
C ALA A 117 -3.51 6.76 7.86
N GLY A 118 -3.56 6.83 9.20
CA GLY A 118 -3.11 8.02 9.95
C GLY A 118 -1.65 8.39 9.73
N PHE A 119 -0.81 7.43 9.34
CA PHE A 119 0.61 7.65 9.01
C PHE A 119 0.83 8.12 7.56
N HIS A 120 -0.12 7.92 6.64
CA HIS A 120 -0.10 8.52 5.30
C HIS A 120 -0.58 9.98 5.31
N ALA A 121 -1.46 10.31 6.26
CA ALA A 121 -2.05 11.64 6.40
C ALA A 121 -1.22 12.61 7.26
N CYS A 122 0.01 12.25 7.64
CA CYS A 122 0.87 13.14 8.40
C CYS A 122 1.32 14.32 7.52
N GLN A 123 1.02 15.54 7.97
CA GLN A 123 1.22 16.80 7.22
C GLN A 123 2.68 17.09 6.82
N ASN A 124 3.65 16.24 7.19
CA ASN A 124 5.08 16.46 7.06
C ASN A 124 5.82 15.36 6.25
N ILE A 125 5.13 14.55 5.45
CA ILE A 125 5.80 13.52 4.63
C ILE A 125 6.43 14.19 3.40
N THR A 126 7.73 13.96 3.19
CA THR A 126 8.43 14.42 1.98
C THR A 126 8.13 13.48 0.81
N ILE A 127 7.33 13.93 -0.14
CA ILE A 127 7.00 13.17 -1.35
C ILE A 127 8.04 13.47 -2.43
N PRO A 128 8.69 12.46 -3.05
CA PRO A 128 9.66 12.70 -4.10
C PRO A 128 9.03 13.31 -5.36
N ASP A 129 9.81 14.08 -6.09
CA ASP A 129 9.40 14.82 -7.30
C ASP A 129 8.70 13.99 -8.37
N ASN A 130 8.99 12.70 -8.48
CA ASN A 130 8.42 11.80 -9.49
C ASN A 130 7.16 11.07 -9.01
N PHE A 131 6.54 11.52 -7.91
CA PHE A 131 5.28 10.99 -7.40
C PHE A 131 4.13 11.99 -7.54
N SER A 132 2.94 11.43 -7.75
CA SER A 132 1.66 12.11 -7.58
C SER A 132 0.73 11.21 -6.78
N THR A 133 0.17 11.70 -5.69
CA THR A 133 -0.82 11.00 -4.84
C THR A 133 -2.25 11.48 -5.10
#